data_AF-A0A4D4LEL3-F1
#
_entry.id   AF-A0A4D4LEL3-F1
#
_cell.length_a   1.000
_cell.length_b   1.000
_cell.length_c   1.000
_cell.angle_alpha   90.00
_cell.angle_beta   90.00
_cell.angle_gamma   90.00
#
_symmetry.space_group_name_H-M   'P 1'
#
loop_
_entity.id
_entity.type
_entity.pdbx_description
1 polymer ?
#
loop_
_entity_poly.entity_id
_entity_poly.type
_entity_poly.pdbx_seq_one_letter_code
_entity_poly.pdbx_strand_id
1 'polypeptide(L)'
;MIASTPVARWTWGNEDGAGDAVERTLTGVLDAFSVLASHRLAVGNPMVRVSVSESGHPGNALFSGEFEVTEPDGSDLVRLVRRGLRPGEPGAVEANIRCPGVWLGADGVEHREERLLTFGASMLLGYYTARLTTYSDAWMPYDLRGRPQEAVHAANYPRLAAALREISELIGDDTDPDDPTWFGKPTETGVDNYFDEDGSASDVWGSFEIPYRNRIFHHNTGFGGDEYARAAQGEVEYVPVTSERGGVLGYLWAADAEGAASYEPRDAAEDAGYHAGLRWLERLRRAKESGLAPSQALTEFAREPADPQAGRVDLASHATAPALATLRELAGREN
;
A
#
# COMPACT_ATOMS: atom_id res chain seq x y z
N MET A 1 5.09 -4.69 10.81
CA MET A 1 4.26 -5.01 9.63
C MET A 1 4.17 -3.81 8.69
N ILE A 2 3.76 -3.99 7.43
CA ILE A 2 3.48 -2.91 6.46
C ILE A 2 2.05 -3.05 5.94
N ALA A 3 1.24 -2.02 6.19
CA ALA A 3 -0.16 -1.92 5.74
C ALA A 3 -0.29 -1.37 4.31
N SER A 4 -1.40 -1.69 3.67
CA SER A 4 -1.80 -1.26 2.33
C SER A 4 -2.35 0.15 2.36
N THR A 5 -3.12 0.47 3.41
CA THR A 5 -3.56 1.83 3.71
C THR A 5 -2.69 2.46 4.81
N PRO A 6 -2.63 3.81 4.88
CA PRO A 6 -1.81 4.51 5.86
C PRO A 6 -2.11 4.14 7.31
N VAL A 7 -1.05 3.94 8.10
CA VAL A 7 -1.13 3.80 9.56
C VAL A 7 -1.28 5.17 10.22
N ALA A 8 -0.57 6.18 9.73
CA ALA A 8 -0.64 7.55 10.23
C ALA A 8 -0.23 8.56 9.16
N ARG A 9 -0.70 9.80 9.32
CA ARG A 9 -0.36 10.93 8.47
C ARG A 9 -0.11 12.17 9.33
N TRP A 10 0.83 12.98 8.87
CA TRP A 10 1.14 14.29 9.42
C TRP A 10 1.15 15.30 8.30
N THR A 11 0.65 16.48 8.57
CA THR A 11 0.56 17.58 7.63
C THR A 11 1.22 18.84 8.17
N TRP A 12 1.69 19.66 7.25
CA TRP A 12 2.20 21.00 7.49
C TRP A 12 1.65 21.91 6.41
N GLY A 13 1.44 23.19 6.73
CA GLY A 13 0.98 24.13 5.73
C GLY A 13 1.22 25.58 6.10
N ASN A 14 1.83 26.34 5.19
CA ASN A 14 2.09 27.74 5.41
C ASN A 14 1.80 28.62 4.19
N GLU A 15 1.53 29.89 4.49
CA GLU A 15 1.35 30.94 3.50
C GLU A 15 2.72 31.44 3.01
N ASP A 16 3.51 30.56 2.40
CA ASP A 16 4.77 30.93 1.74
C ASP A 16 4.55 31.19 0.24
N GLY A 17 3.81 32.27 -0.05
CA GLY A 17 3.39 32.64 -1.40
C GLY A 17 4.43 33.41 -2.22
N ALA A 18 5.63 33.63 -1.69
CA ALA A 18 6.66 34.44 -2.33
C ALA A 18 7.77 33.56 -2.95
N GLY A 19 7.45 32.84 -4.02
CA GLY A 19 8.44 32.01 -4.72
C GLY A 19 7.89 31.31 -5.96
N ASP A 20 8.79 30.71 -6.74
CA ASP A 20 8.40 29.81 -7.83
C ASP A 20 7.85 28.51 -7.24
N ALA A 21 6.58 28.20 -7.54
CA ALA A 21 5.88 27.03 -7.02
C ALA A 21 6.56 25.70 -7.39
N VAL A 22 7.16 25.61 -8.58
CA VAL A 22 7.91 24.41 -9.01
C VAL A 22 9.16 24.25 -8.17
N GLU A 23 9.92 25.32 -7.99
CA GLU A 23 11.16 25.31 -7.21
C GLU A 23 10.90 25.01 -5.73
N ARG A 24 9.92 25.68 -5.13
CA ARG A 24 9.53 25.49 -3.73
C ARG A 24 9.07 24.05 -3.47
N THR A 25 8.19 23.53 -4.31
CA THR A 25 7.63 22.18 -4.14
C THR A 25 8.72 21.11 -4.27
N LEU A 26 9.58 21.22 -5.28
CA LEU A 26 10.64 20.23 -5.52
C LEU A 26 11.77 20.29 -4.49
N THR A 27 12.15 21.49 -4.05
CA THR A 27 13.13 21.66 -2.98
C THR A 27 12.60 21.09 -1.67
N GLY A 28 11.35 21.41 -1.30
CA GLY A 28 10.75 20.91 -0.07
C GLY A 28 10.68 19.39 0.02
N VAL A 29 10.33 18.68 -1.08
CA VAL A 29 10.32 17.20 -1.05
C VAL A 29 11.73 16.59 -0.96
N LEU A 30 12.73 17.19 -1.61
CA LEU A 30 14.12 16.68 -1.58
C LEU A 30 14.83 16.97 -0.26
N ASP A 31 14.56 18.13 0.35
CA ASP A 31 15.06 18.48 1.68
C ASP A 31 14.43 17.57 2.74
N ALA A 32 13.11 17.35 2.67
CA ALA A 32 12.43 16.40 3.55
C ALA A 32 12.96 14.97 3.36
N PHE A 33 13.24 14.55 2.12
CA PHE A 33 13.90 13.26 1.87
C PHE A 33 15.28 13.20 2.55
N SER A 34 16.06 14.28 2.49
CA SER A 34 17.38 14.36 3.13
C SER A 34 17.28 14.26 4.66
N VAL A 35 16.27 14.90 5.28
CA VAL A 35 15.95 14.72 6.70
C VAL A 35 15.59 13.27 7.00
N LEU A 36 14.70 12.65 6.22
CA LEU A 36 14.36 11.23 6.41
C LEU A 36 15.59 10.32 6.26
N ALA A 37 16.49 10.63 5.33
CA ALA A 37 17.72 9.87 5.10
C ALA A 37 18.72 9.99 6.24
N SER A 38 18.85 11.17 6.88
CA SER A 38 19.71 11.36 8.06
C SER A 38 19.31 10.46 9.23
N HIS A 39 18.00 10.18 9.35
CA HIS A 39 17.41 9.25 10.31
C HIS A 39 17.27 7.82 9.77
N ARG A 40 17.82 7.51 8.59
CA ARG A 40 17.73 6.21 7.89
C ARG A 40 16.29 5.73 7.62
N LEU A 41 15.33 6.65 7.64
CA LEU A 41 13.92 6.43 7.30
C LEU A 41 13.68 6.49 5.79
N ALA A 42 14.67 6.99 5.05
CA ALA A 42 14.77 6.89 3.60
C ALA A 42 16.18 6.38 3.20
N VAL A 43 16.27 5.52 2.19
CA VAL A 43 17.52 4.97 1.67
C VAL A 43 17.48 4.87 0.15
N GLY A 44 18.66 4.93 -0.48
CA GLY A 44 18.80 4.88 -1.94
C GLY A 44 18.40 6.19 -2.60
N ASN A 45 18.12 6.12 -3.90
CA ASN A 45 17.73 7.27 -4.71
C ASN A 45 16.20 7.46 -4.65
N PRO A 46 15.69 8.66 -4.36
CA PRO A 46 14.26 8.90 -4.38
C PRO A 46 13.71 8.85 -5.81
N MET A 47 12.55 8.21 -5.96
CA MET A 47 11.69 8.35 -7.13
C MET A 47 10.71 9.48 -6.87
N VAL A 48 10.88 10.61 -7.55
CA VAL A 48 10.05 11.80 -7.44
C VAL A 48 9.02 11.80 -8.57
N ARG A 49 7.74 11.74 -8.23
CA ARG A 49 6.65 11.98 -9.16
C ARG A 49 6.25 13.45 -9.07
N VAL A 50 6.17 14.13 -10.21
CA VAL A 50 5.82 15.54 -10.30
C VAL A 50 4.67 15.73 -11.27
N SER A 51 3.70 16.56 -10.90
CA SER A 51 2.64 17.02 -11.79
C SER A 51 2.40 18.52 -11.65
N VAL A 52 2.15 19.17 -12.77
CA VAL A 52 1.76 20.59 -12.83
C VAL A 52 0.46 20.68 -13.61
N SER A 53 -0.59 21.22 -13.00
CA SER A 53 -1.86 21.46 -13.69
C SER A 53 -1.87 22.83 -14.34
N GLU A 54 -2.81 23.06 -15.26
CA GLU A 54 -3.12 24.40 -15.74
C GLU A 54 -3.97 25.16 -14.70
N SER A 55 -3.74 26.45 -14.58
CA SER A 55 -4.49 27.35 -13.71
C SER A 55 -5.98 27.32 -14.08
N GLY A 56 -6.86 27.14 -13.09
CA GLY A 56 -8.30 27.02 -13.30
C GLY A 56 -8.78 25.71 -13.95
N HIS A 57 -7.86 24.85 -14.41
CA HIS A 57 -8.17 23.61 -15.12
C HIS A 57 -7.38 22.42 -14.53
N PRO A 58 -7.71 21.92 -13.32
CA PRO A 58 -6.95 20.87 -12.64
C PRO A 58 -6.89 19.55 -13.42
N GLY A 59 -7.88 19.27 -14.28
CA GLY A 59 -7.88 18.09 -15.15
C GLY A 59 -6.95 18.20 -16.36
N ASN A 60 -6.40 19.38 -16.65
CA ASN A 60 -5.43 19.59 -17.73
C ASN A 60 -4.01 19.67 -17.16
N ALA A 61 -3.23 18.60 -17.31
CA ALA A 61 -1.84 18.58 -16.85
C ALA A 61 -0.92 19.35 -17.82
N LEU A 62 -0.24 20.41 -17.40
CA LEU A 62 0.83 21.02 -18.18
C LEU A 62 2.11 20.19 -18.16
N PHE A 63 2.31 19.39 -17.11
CA PHE A 63 3.41 18.46 -16.98
C PHE A 63 3.04 17.28 -16.08
N SER A 64 3.59 16.09 -16.38
CA SER A 64 3.53 14.92 -15.51
C SER A 64 4.76 14.05 -15.80
N GLY A 65 5.51 13.66 -14.77
CA GLY A 65 6.70 12.84 -14.94
C GLY A 65 7.16 12.17 -13.64
N GLU A 66 8.03 11.17 -13.80
CA GLU A 66 8.69 10.46 -12.70
C GLU A 66 10.20 10.48 -12.94
N PHE A 67 10.96 10.77 -11.88
CA PHE A 67 12.40 10.98 -11.94
C PHE A 67 13.09 10.25 -10.80
N GLU A 68 14.08 9.43 -11.13
CA GLU A 68 15.05 8.97 -10.14
C GLU A 68 16.09 10.07 -9.94
N VAL A 69 16.31 10.47 -8.69
CA VAL A 69 17.24 11.56 -8.35
C VAL A 69 18.48 10.96 -7.68
N THR A 70 19.62 11.03 -8.37
CA THR A 70 20.88 10.40 -7.92
C THR A 70 21.64 11.25 -6.88
N GLU A 71 21.48 12.57 -6.96
CA GLU A 71 21.99 13.53 -5.96
C GLU A 71 20.86 14.51 -5.64
N PRO A 72 20.60 14.84 -4.37
CA PRO A 72 19.51 15.74 -3.99
C PRO A 72 19.84 17.22 -4.30
N ASP A 73 20.49 17.52 -5.43
CA ASP A 73 20.50 18.86 -6.00
C ASP A 73 19.20 19.06 -6.80
N GLY A 74 18.21 19.65 -6.14
CA GLY A 74 16.91 19.94 -6.75
C GLY A 74 16.98 20.86 -7.97
N SER A 75 18.09 21.57 -8.20
CA SER A 75 18.21 22.54 -9.28
C SER A 75 18.10 21.92 -10.67
N ASP A 76 18.64 20.72 -10.87
CA ASP A 76 18.55 20.01 -12.15
C ASP A 76 17.15 19.45 -12.41
N LEU A 77 16.48 18.93 -11.38
CA LEU A 77 15.09 18.48 -11.49
C LEU A 77 14.15 19.65 -11.80
N VAL A 78 14.33 20.80 -11.13
CA VAL A 78 13.58 22.02 -11.40
C VAL A 78 13.77 22.47 -12.85
N ARG A 79 15.01 22.50 -13.36
CA ARG A 79 15.30 22.83 -14.76
C ARG A 79 14.63 21.87 -15.74
N LEU A 80 14.65 20.58 -15.44
CA LEU A 80 14.05 19.54 -16.27
C LEU A 80 12.52 19.70 -16.37
N VAL A 81 11.86 19.89 -15.23
CA VAL A 81 10.41 20.13 -15.17
C VAL A 81 10.04 21.40 -15.93
N ARG A 82 10.76 22.50 -15.69
CA ARG A 82 10.53 23.77 -16.40
C ARG A 82 10.66 23.63 -17.92
N ARG A 83 11.65 22.90 -18.41
CA ARG A 83 11.85 22.67 -19.84
C ARG A 83 10.74 21.81 -20.46
N GLY A 84 10.15 20.92 -19.68
CA GLY A 84 9.08 20.02 -20.12
C GLY A 84 7.67 20.60 -20.05
N LEU A 85 7.49 21.76 -19.41
CA LEU A 85 6.18 22.41 -19.28
C LEU A 85 5.59 22.72 -20.66
N ARG A 86 4.35 22.27 -20.88
CA ARG A 86 3.56 22.67 -22.04
C ARG A 86 3.10 24.13 -21.90
N PRO A 87 2.84 24.84 -23.02
CA PRO A 87 2.28 26.19 -22.96
C PRO A 87 0.98 26.23 -22.15
N GLY A 88 0.88 27.20 -21.24
CA GLY A 88 -0.23 27.38 -20.31
C GLY A 88 0.24 28.13 -19.05
N GLU A 89 -0.70 28.62 -18.26
CA GLU A 89 -0.38 29.22 -16.95
C GLU A 89 -0.32 28.10 -15.88
N PRO A 90 0.82 27.90 -15.20
CA PRO A 90 0.93 26.91 -14.13
C PRO A 90 -0.07 27.17 -13.00
N GLY A 91 -0.85 26.13 -12.66
CA GLY A 91 -1.77 26.09 -11.54
C GLY A 91 -1.17 25.37 -10.35
N ALA A 92 -1.79 24.25 -9.95
CA ALA A 92 -1.30 23.42 -8.86
C ALA A 92 0.01 22.73 -9.26
N VAL A 93 1.00 22.75 -8.37
CA VAL A 93 2.21 21.93 -8.47
C VAL A 93 2.14 20.89 -7.36
N GLU A 94 2.32 19.62 -7.70
CA GLU A 94 2.37 18.53 -6.74
C GLU A 94 3.62 17.69 -6.99
N ALA A 95 4.33 17.34 -5.92
CA ALA A 95 5.43 16.40 -5.95
C ALA A 95 5.26 15.35 -4.85
N ASN A 96 5.55 14.09 -5.16
CA ASN A 96 5.48 12.98 -4.21
C ASN A 96 6.72 12.11 -4.34
N ILE A 97 7.28 11.71 -3.20
CA ILE A 97 8.42 10.81 -3.10
C ILE A 97 7.98 9.57 -2.33
N ARG A 98 8.30 8.40 -2.91
CA ARG A 98 8.30 7.14 -2.16
C ARG A 98 9.64 7.00 -1.49
N CYS A 99 9.62 6.69 -0.19
CA CYS A 99 10.82 6.53 0.61
C CYS A 99 10.96 5.05 0.99
N PRO A 100 11.72 4.26 0.20
CA PRO A 100 12.27 3.01 0.69
C PRO A 100 13.05 3.32 1.96
N GLY A 101 12.82 2.59 3.04
CA GLY A 101 13.41 2.91 4.34
C GLY A 101 13.76 1.67 5.14
N VAL A 102 14.38 1.87 6.30
CA VAL A 102 14.77 0.79 7.20
C VAL A 102 14.14 0.97 8.58
N TRP A 103 13.47 -0.08 9.05
CA TRP A 103 13.07 -0.22 10.45
C TRP A 103 13.93 -1.30 11.13
N LEU A 104 14.12 -1.17 12.44
CA LEU A 104 14.96 -2.04 13.25
C LEU A 104 14.10 -3.09 13.97
N GLY A 105 14.43 -4.36 13.78
CA GLY A 105 13.84 -5.49 14.49
C GLY A 105 14.23 -5.52 15.97
N ALA A 106 13.58 -6.39 16.75
CA ALA A 106 13.85 -6.53 18.18
C ALA A 106 15.29 -7.01 18.48
N ASP A 107 15.91 -7.71 17.52
CA ASP A 107 17.30 -8.17 17.53
C ASP A 107 18.28 -7.13 16.97
N GLY A 108 17.80 -5.94 16.59
CA GLY A 108 18.56 -4.90 15.92
C GLY A 108 18.81 -5.17 14.43
N VAL A 109 18.23 -6.24 13.86
CA VAL A 109 18.34 -6.51 12.42
C VAL A 109 17.58 -5.46 11.64
N GLU A 110 18.20 -5.01 10.55
CA GLU A 110 17.62 -4.02 9.65
C GLU A 110 16.65 -4.69 8.67
N HIS A 111 15.42 -4.19 8.64
CA HIS A 111 14.41 -4.59 7.70
C HIS A 111 14.15 -3.44 6.72
N ARG A 112 14.46 -3.68 5.44
CA ARG A 112 14.23 -2.72 4.37
C ARG A 112 12.82 -2.87 3.82
N GLU A 113 12.12 -1.76 3.68
CA GLU A 113 10.77 -1.69 3.14
C GLU A 113 10.68 -0.64 2.05
N GLU A 114 10.19 -1.02 0.86
CA GLU A 114 10.12 -0.14 -0.32
C GLU A 114 9.10 1.01 -0.16
N ARG A 115 8.18 0.87 0.80
CA ARG A 115 7.16 1.88 1.12
C ARG A 115 7.01 2.02 2.63
N LEU A 116 8.13 2.31 3.30
CA LEU A 116 8.11 2.62 4.73
C LEU A 116 7.41 3.95 4.99
N LEU A 117 7.75 4.96 4.18
CA LEU A 117 7.18 6.29 4.20
C LEU A 117 6.88 6.79 2.78
N THR A 118 5.97 7.72 2.68
CA THR A 118 5.81 8.59 1.53
C THR A 118 5.75 10.04 1.99
N PHE A 119 6.42 10.92 1.27
CA PHE A 119 6.34 12.36 1.49
C PHE A 119 5.77 13.03 0.26
N GLY A 120 4.85 13.96 0.45
CA GLY A 120 4.27 14.76 -0.63
C GLY A 120 4.29 16.22 -0.27
N ALA A 121 4.50 17.08 -1.26
CA ALA A 121 4.30 18.51 -1.13
C ALA A 121 3.49 19.04 -2.31
N SER A 122 2.74 20.10 -2.07
CA SER A 122 2.04 20.82 -3.12
C SER A 122 2.03 22.31 -2.87
N MET A 123 1.96 23.05 -3.97
CA MET A 123 1.67 24.47 -3.98
C MET A 123 0.43 24.75 -4.81
N LEU A 124 -0.50 25.51 -4.23
CA LEU A 124 -1.69 26.00 -4.92
C LEU A 124 -2.05 27.38 -4.38
N LEU A 125 -2.23 28.36 -5.28
CA LEU A 125 -2.68 29.72 -4.94
C LEU A 125 -1.86 30.39 -3.83
N GLY A 126 -0.54 30.17 -3.82
CA GLY A 126 0.36 30.77 -2.82
C GLY A 126 0.41 30.03 -1.48
N TYR A 127 -0.34 28.94 -1.33
CA TYR A 127 -0.31 28.10 -0.14
C TYR A 127 0.53 26.84 -0.40
N TYR A 128 1.50 26.60 0.49
CA TYR A 128 2.31 25.40 0.48
C TYR A 128 1.74 24.39 1.48
N THR A 129 1.59 23.14 1.06
CA THR A 129 1.25 22.03 1.97
C THR A 129 2.25 20.91 1.81
N ALA A 130 2.53 20.22 2.90
CA ALA A 130 3.31 19.00 2.91
C ALA A 130 2.62 17.91 3.73
N ARG A 131 2.95 16.67 3.41
CA ARG A 131 2.40 15.49 4.08
C ARG A 131 3.44 14.40 4.18
N LEU A 132 3.60 13.85 5.39
CA LEU A 132 4.32 12.60 5.64
C LEU A 132 3.29 11.52 5.93
N THR A 133 3.52 10.33 5.42
CA THR A 133 2.63 9.19 5.64
C THR A 133 3.44 7.94 5.90
N THR A 134 3.06 7.19 6.92
CA THR A 134 3.66 5.88 7.22
C THR A 134 2.67 4.75 7.06
N TYR A 135 3.22 3.57 6.79
CA TYR A 135 2.50 2.33 6.61
C TYR A 135 2.95 1.24 7.59
N SER A 136 3.87 1.56 8.49
CA SER A 136 4.41 0.61 9.46
C SER A 136 3.91 0.88 10.86
N ASP A 137 3.84 -0.18 11.65
CA ASP A 137 3.62 -0.15 13.09
C ASP A 137 4.90 -0.10 13.91
N ALA A 138 6.09 -0.12 13.30
CA ALA A 138 7.37 -0.11 14.02
C ALA A 138 7.55 1.09 14.97
N TRP A 139 6.72 2.13 14.79
CA TRP A 139 6.67 3.35 15.59
C TRP A 139 5.77 3.26 16.82
N MET A 140 5.12 2.12 17.06
CA MET A 140 4.12 1.95 18.12
C MET A 140 4.54 0.88 19.13
N PRO A 141 4.15 0.99 20.41
CA PRO A 141 4.44 -0.02 21.44
C PRO A 141 3.86 -1.41 21.16
N TYR A 142 2.71 -1.48 20.47
CA TYR A 142 2.08 -2.71 20.01
C TYR A 142 2.00 -2.74 18.48
N ASP A 143 2.12 -3.93 17.90
CA ASP A 143 1.96 -4.13 16.47
C ASP A 143 0.47 -4.05 16.06
N LEU A 144 0.16 -4.07 14.76
CA LEU A 144 -1.24 -3.98 14.30
C LEU A 144 -2.13 -5.18 14.71
N ARG A 145 -1.56 -6.26 15.26
CA ARG A 145 -2.29 -7.40 15.82
C ARG A 145 -2.43 -7.31 17.35
N GLY A 146 -2.07 -6.18 17.95
CA GLY A 146 -2.12 -5.98 19.40
C GLY A 146 -0.99 -6.68 20.17
N ARG A 147 0.04 -7.20 19.48
CA ARG A 147 1.17 -7.88 20.15
C ARG A 147 2.22 -6.86 20.61
N PRO A 148 2.76 -6.97 21.83
CA PRO A 148 3.76 -6.03 22.33
C PRO A 148 5.06 -6.14 21.53
N GLN A 149 5.67 -4.99 21.21
CA GLN A 149 6.91 -4.89 20.44
C GLN A 149 7.86 -3.80 20.99
N GLU A 150 8.02 -3.75 22.32
CA GLU A 150 8.77 -2.68 23.02
C GLU A 150 10.18 -2.44 22.47
N ALA A 151 10.94 -3.49 22.17
CA ALA A 151 12.29 -3.37 21.62
C ALA A 151 12.30 -2.72 20.21
N VAL A 152 11.33 -3.07 19.37
CA VAL A 152 11.14 -2.46 18.05
C VAL A 152 10.78 -0.99 18.23
N HIS A 153 9.80 -0.70 19.09
CA HIS A 153 9.37 0.67 19.39
C HIS A 153 10.53 1.54 19.87
N ALA A 154 11.29 1.08 20.87
CA ALA A 154 12.42 1.81 21.45
C ALA A 154 13.52 2.13 20.42
N ALA A 155 13.73 1.26 19.43
CA ALA A 155 14.73 1.44 18.38
C ALA A 155 14.27 2.38 17.25
N ASN A 156 12.96 2.52 17.03
CA ASN A 156 12.41 3.20 15.85
C ASN A 156 11.68 4.51 16.16
N TYR A 157 10.92 4.58 17.27
CA TYR A 157 10.15 5.77 17.65
C TYR A 157 11.00 7.05 17.73
N PRO A 158 12.19 7.06 18.38
CA PRO A 158 12.99 8.28 18.47
C PRO A 158 13.43 8.83 17.10
N ARG A 159 13.63 7.96 16.12
CA ARG A 159 14.02 8.35 14.75
C ARG A 159 12.86 9.05 14.04
N LEU A 160 11.64 8.52 14.14
CA LEU A 160 10.45 9.15 13.59
C LEU A 160 10.18 10.50 14.27
N ALA A 161 10.22 10.54 15.60
CA ALA A 161 10.00 11.77 16.36
C ALA A 161 11.00 12.87 15.99
N ALA A 162 12.29 12.53 15.86
CA ALA A 162 13.31 13.46 15.43
C ALA A 162 13.09 13.97 14.00
N ALA A 163 12.71 13.07 13.08
CA ALA A 163 12.43 13.44 11.70
C ALA A 163 11.21 14.36 11.56
N LEU A 164 10.11 14.11 12.29
CA LEU A 164 8.94 14.99 12.31
C LEU A 164 9.30 16.39 12.78
N ARG A 165 10.07 16.50 13.88
CA ARG A 165 10.56 17.77 14.40
C ARG A 165 11.44 18.51 13.38
N GLU A 166 12.40 17.84 12.76
CA GLU A 166 13.30 18.46 11.78
C GLU A 166 12.56 18.87 10.49
N ILE A 167 11.53 18.12 10.08
CA ILE A 167 10.64 18.52 8.98
C ILE A 167 9.82 19.76 9.36
N SER A 168 9.30 19.84 10.58
CA SER A 168 8.64 21.05 11.09
C SER A 168 9.57 22.27 11.06
N GLU A 169 10.81 22.11 11.53
CA GLU A 169 11.83 23.18 11.48
C GLU A 169 12.15 23.60 10.05
N LEU A 170 12.25 22.64 9.13
CA LEU A 170 12.51 22.86 7.70
C LEU A 170 11.37 23.63 7.03
N ILE A 171 10.12 23.22 7.28
CA ILE A 171 8.94 23.84 6.66
C ILE A 171 8.65 25.19 7.31
N GLY A 172 8.97 25.35 8.60
CA GLY A 172 8.65 26.53 9.39
C GLY A 172 7.21 26.52 9.89
N ASP A 173 6.66 25.33 10.16
CA ASP A 173 5.31 25.13 10.69
C ASP A 173 5.29 23.94 11.66
N ASP A 174 4.37 23.98 12.62
CA ASP A 174 4.23 22.90 13.59
C ASP A 174 3.62 21.66 12.93
N THR A 175 3.95 20.48 13.45
CA THR A 175 3.40 19.23 12.93
C THR A 175 1.92 19.14 13.31
N ASP A 176 1.03 19.05 12.31
CA ASP A 176 -0.40 18.82 12.52
C ASP A 176 -0.72 17.33 12.26
N PRO A 177 -1.03 16.54 13.31
CA PRO A 177 -1.46 15.15 13.14
C PRO A 177 -2.84 15.09 12.47
N ASP A 178 -2.95 14.33 11.37
CA ASP A 178 -4.21 14.17 10.63
C ASP A 178 -5.25 13.35 11.44
N ASP A 179 -6.44 13.18 10.89
CA ASP A 179 -7.47 12.35 11.51
C ASP A 179 -6.96 10.90 11.76
N PRO A 180 -7.34 10.28 12.89
CA PRO A 180 -7.00 8.89 13.17
C PRO A 180 -7.38 7.95 12.03
N THR A 181 -6.47 7.04 11.71
CA THR A 181 -6.73 6.00 10.71
C THR A 181 -7.37 4.79 11.37
N TRP A 182 -7.71 3.76 10.59
CA TRP A 182 -8.16 2.48 11.15
C TRP A 182 -7.08 1.76 11.97
N PHE A 183 -5.81 2.17 11.87
CA PHE A 183 -4.67 1.46 12.45
C PHE A 183 -3.98 2.19 13.59
N GLY A 184 -4.01 3.51 13.59
CA GLY A 184 -3.30 4.31 14.56
C GLY A 184 -3.80 5.74 14.65
N LYS A 185 -3.52 6.36 15.79
CA LYS A 185 -3.82 7.77 16.06
C LYS A 185 -2.52 8.55 15.92
N PRO A 186 -2.32 9.35 14.88
CA PRO A 186 -1.12 10.16 14.76
C PRO A 186 -1.07 11.15 15.93
N THR A 187 0.14 11.39 16.44
CA THR A 187 0.46 12.39 17.46
C THR A 187 1.55 13.30 16.92
N GLU A 188 1.86 14.41 17.60
CA GLU A 188 2.92 15.34 17.16
C GLU A 188 4.29 14.68 16.98
N THR A 189 4.54 13.53 17.62
CA THR A 189 5.85 12.87 17.65
C THR A 189 5.84 11.42 17.17
N GLY A 190 4.68 10.84 16.91
CA GLY A 190 4.58 9.44 16.52
C GLY A 190 3.14 8.99 16.34
N VAL A 191 2.85 7.75 16.75
CA VAL A 191 1.55 7.12 16.54
C VAL A 191 1.16 6.33 17.78
N ASP A 192 -0.08 6.50 18.24
CA ASP A 192 -0.65 5.73 19.34
C ASP A 192 -1.51 4.57 18.82
N ASN A 193 -1.46 3.45 19.54
CA ASN A 193 -2.32 2.29 19.31
C ASN A 193 -3.78 2.54 19.70
N TYR A 194 -4.68 1.71 19.15
CA TYR A 194 -6.02 1.52 19.70
C TYR A 194 -6.00 0.47 20.81
N PHE A 195 -6.88 0.66 21.79
CA PHE A 195 -7.08 -0.26 22.90
C PHE A 195 -8.57 -0.56 23.02
N ASP A 196 -8.88 -1.81 23.35
CA ASP A 196 -10.23 -2.27 23.62
C ASP A 196 -10.69 -1.83 25.01
N GLU A 197 -11.98 -2.02 25.33
CA GLU A 197 -12.55 -1.60 26.61
C GLU A 197 -11.88 -2.26 27.83
N ASP A 198 -11.27 -3.43 27.63
CA ASP A 198 -10.54 -4.18 28.66
C ASP A 198 -9.07 -3.70 28.83
N GLY A 199 -8.64 -2.74 28.02
CA GLY A 199 -7.29 -2.16 28.05
C GLY A 199 -6.24 -2.97 27.26
N SER A 200 -6.62 -4.05 26.57
CA SER A 200 -5.73 -4.74 25.64
C SER A 200 -5.58 -3.96 24.33
N ALA A 201 -4.45 -4.11 23.65
CA ALA A 201 -4.23 -3.46 22.35
C ALA A 201 -5.08 -4.16 21.28
N SER A 202 -5.85 -3.40 20.50
CA SER A 202 -6.79 -3.94 19.52
C SER A 202 -6.08 -4.59 18.32
N ASP A 203 -6.59 -5.73 17.85
CA ASP A 203 -6.20 -6.33 16.55
C ASP A 203 -6.89 -5.59 15.39
N VAL A 204 -6.30 -4.44 15.04
CA VAL A 204 -6.75 -3.61 13.90
C VAL A 204 -6.35 -4.21 12.55
N TRP A 205 -5.36 -5.11 12.51
CA TRP A 205 -4.95 -5.82 11.30
C TRP A 205 -6.03 -6.79 10.83
N GLY A 206 -6.47 -7.69 11.71
CA GLY A 206 -7.55 -8.63 11.43
C GLY A 206 -8.87 -7.91 11.15
N SER A 207 -9.15 -6.84 11.88
CA SER A 207 -10.41 -6.09 11.78
C SER A 207 -10.54 -5.25 10.50
N PHE A 208 -9.43 -4.68 10.00
CA PHE A 208 -9.49 -3.70 8.90
C PHE A 208 -8.60 -4.05 7.71
N GLU A 209 -7.36 -4.46 7.94
CA GLU A 209 -6.41 -4.70 6.84
C GLU A 209 -6.79 -5.93 6.02
N ILE A 210 -7.05 -7.07 6.68
CA ILE A 210 -7.39 -8.33 6.00
C ILE A 210 -8.66 -8.15 5.15
N PRO A 211 -9.79 -7.63 5.68
CA PRO A 211 -10.98 -7.38 4.87
C PRO A 211 -10.74 -6.39 3.72
N TYR A 212 -9.93 -5.35 3.94
CA TYR A 212 -9.65 -4.35 2.90
C TYR A 212 -8.80 -4.94 1.76
N ARG A 213 -7.70 -5.63 2.07
CA ARG A 213 -6.83 -6.27 1.07
C ARG A 213 -7.57 -7.31 0.26
N ASN A 214 -8.39 -8.14 0.92
CA ASN A 214 -9.11 -9.22 0.27
C ASN A 214 -10.28 -8.74 -0.60
N ARG A 215 -10.63 -7.45 -0.54
CA ARG A 215 -11.66 -6.84 -1.40
C ARG A 215 -11.42 -7.10 -2.89
N ILE A 216 -10.15 -7.13 -3.32
CA ILE A 216 -9.78 -7.41 -4.72
C ILE A 216 -10.24 -8.80 -5.19
N PHE A 217 -10.39 -9.75 -4.28
CA PHE A 217 -10.89 -11.09 -4.59
C PHE A 217 -12.41 -11.15 -4.64
N HIS A 218 -13.09 -10.20 -4.01
CA HIS A 218 -14.55 -10.23 -3.81
C HIS A 218 -15.30 -9.26 -4.72
N HIS A 219 -14.62 -8.27 -5.29
CA HIS A 219 -15.22 -7.24 -6.12
C HIS A 219 -14.39 -7.01 -7.38
N ASN A 220 -15.06 -6.92 -8.53
CA ASN A 220 -14.44 -6.52 -9.78
C ASN A 220 -14.03 -5.05 -9.70
N THR A 221 -12.83 -4.72 -10.19
CA THR A 221 -12.26 -3.37 -10.10
C THR A 221 -12.69 -2.41 -11.23
N GLY A 222 -13.59 -2.82 -12.13
CA GLY A 222 -13.99 -1.99 -13.28
C GLY A 222 -15.38 -2.31 -13.86
N PHE A 223 -15.91 -1.38 -14.65
CA PHE A 223 -17.11 -1.56 -15.47
C PHE A 223 -16.71 -2.16 -16.83
N GLY A 224 -16.57 -3.49 -16.90
CA GLY A 224 -16.20 -4.20 -18.14
C GLY A 224 -16.24 -5.72 -17.96
N GLY A 225 -16.69 -6.45 -18.99
CA GLY A 225 -16.88 -7.91 -18.96
C GLY A 225 -15.60 -8.75 -19.11
N ASP A 226 -14.44 -8.12 -18.93
CA ASP A 226 -13.12 -8.70 -19.19
C ASP A 226 -12.59 -9.54 -18.02
N GLU A 227 -13.33 -9.61 -16.91
CA GLU A 227 -13.04 -10.47 -15.77
C GLU A 227 -14.22 -11.42 -15.50
N TYR A 228 -13.94 -12.57 -14.88
CA TYR A 228 -15.00 -13.39 -14.30
C TYR A 228 -15.72 -12.60 -13.18
N ALA A 229 -17.00 -12.90 -12.96
CA ALA A 229 -17.70 -12.38 -11.80
C ALA A 229 -17.02 -12.87 -10.50
N ARG A 230 -17.03 -12.04 -9.45
CA ARG A 230 -16.43 -12.36 -8.14
C ARG A 230 -17.44 -12.81 -7.08
N ALA A 231 -18.68 -13.02 -7.50
CA ALA A 231 -19.77 -13.49 -6.65
C ALA A 231 -20.51 -14.64 -7.34
N ALA A 232 -20.89 -15.63 -6.54
CA ALA A 232 -21.77 -16.73 -6.94
C ALA A 232 -22.85 -16.89 -5.87
N GLN A 233 -24.07 -17.22 -6.30
CA GLN A 233 -25.20 -17.48 -5.38
C GLN A 233 -25.42 -18.97 -5.18
N GLY A 234 -25.03 -19.80 -6.15
CA GLY A 234 -25.14 -21.25 -6.11
C GLY A 234 -23.91 -21.98 -5.57
N GLU A 235 -23.89 -23.28 -5.86
CA GLU A 235 -22.77 -24.17 -5.58
C GLU A 235 -21.51 -23.69 -6.32
N VAL A 236 -20.38 -23.77 -5.63
CA VAL A 236 -19.07 -23.45 -6.21
C VAL A 236 -18.18 -24.68 -6.19
N GLU A 237 -17.48 -24.90 -7.30
CA GLU A 237 -16.35 -25.82 -7.37
C GLU A 237 -15.12 -25.12 -6.82
N TYR A 238 -14.32 -25.80 -6.02
CA TYR A 238 -13.09 -25.23 -5.49
C TYR A 238 -11.95 -26.24 -5.41
N VAL A 239 -10.73 -25.73 -5.45
CA VAL A 239 -9.50 -26.52 -5.36
C VAL A 239 -8.51 -25.82 -4.43
N PRO A 240 -7.91 -26.52 -3.45
CA PRO A 240 -6.91 -25.94 -2.58
C PRO A 240 -5.64 -25.61 -3.37
N VAL A 241 -5.11 -24.42 -3.13
CA VAL A 241 -3.79 -24.00 -3.61
C VAL A 241 -2.77 -24.32 -2.53
N THR A 242 -1.78 -25.14 -2.87
CA THR A 242 -0.75 -25.59 -1.92
C THR A 242 0.61 -25.01 -2.25
N SER A 243 1.30 -24.53 -1.22
CA SER A 243 2.72 -24.16 -1.33
C SER A 243 3.60 -25.40 -1.54
N GLU A 244 4.84 -25.20 -1.99
CA GLU A 244 5.83 -26.29 -2.08
C GLU A 244 6.08 -27.00 -0.75
N ARG A 245 5.86 -26.31 0.38
CA ARG A 245 6.00 -26.83 1.73
C ARG A 245 4.77 -27.61 2.22
N GLY A 246 3.71 -27.72 1.40
CA GLY A 246 2.50 -28.47 1.70
C GLY A 246 1.43 -27.71 2.48
N GLY A 247 1.66 -26.44 2.85
CA GLY A 247 0.63 -25.59 3.46
C GLY A 247 -0.37 -25.07 2.43
N VAL A 248 -1.65 -25.04 2.78
CA VAL A 248 -2.73 -24.47 1.94
C VAL A 248 -2.66 -22.95 2.03
N LEU A 249 -2.47 -22.28 0.89
CA LEU A 249 -2.40 -20.82 0.75
C LEU A 249 -3.79 -20.19 0.61
N GLY A 250 -4.76 -20.96 0.12
CA GLY A 250 -6.13 -20.53 -0.16
C GLY A 250 -6.81 -21.50 -1.11
N TYR A 251 -7.93 -21.09 -1.69
CA TYR A 251 -8.74 -21.91 -2.56
C TYR A 251 -9.09 -21.15 -3.84
N LEU A 252 -8.81 -21.74 -5.00
CA LEU A 252 -9.43 -21.28 -6.24
C LEU A 252 -10.84 -21.81 -6.32
N TRP A 253 -11.77 -21.00 -6.79
CA TRP A 253 -13.15 -21.43 -6.98
C TRP A 253 -13.74 -20.93 -8.28
N ALA A 254 -14.72 -21.68 -8.78
CA ALA A 254 -15.42 -21.45 -10.03
C ALA A 254 -16.92 -21.76 -9.88
N ALA A 255 -17.74 -21.00 -10.60
CA ALA A 255 -19.15 -21.25 -10.80
C ALA A 255 -19.52 -20.89 -12.24
N ASP A 256 -19.69 -21.92 -13.08
CA ASP A 256 -19.97 -21.73 -14.50
C ASP A 256 -21.34 -21.07 -14.75
N ALA A 257 -22.33 -21.34 -13.91
CA ALA A 257 -23.69 -20.81 -14.05
C ALA A 257 -23.73 -19.27 -13.98
N GLU A 258 -22.91 -18.68 -13.11
CA GLU A 258 -22.77 -17.24 -12.94
C GLU A 258 -21.58 -16.66 -13.73
N GLY A 259 -20.81 -17.49 -14.44
CA GLY A 259 -19.58 -17.06 -15.10
C GLY A 259 -18.57 -16.46 -14.10
N ALA A 260 -18.55 -17.01 -12.88
CA ALA A 260 -17.82 -16.49 -11.75
C ALA A 260 -16.60 -17.35 -11.40
N ALA A 261 -15.49 -16.71 -11.09
CA ALA A 261 -14.30 -17.37 -10.58
C ALA A 261 -13.45 -16.39 -9.80
N SER A 262 -12.87 -16.85 -8.71
CA SER A 262 -11.93 -16.06 -7.93
C SER A 262 -11.03 -16.96 -7.08
N TYR A 263 -10.30 -16.32 -6.19
CA TYR A 263 -9.47 -16.95 -5.19
C TYR A 263 -9.94 -16.52 -3.81
N GLU A 264 -10.03 -17.46 -2.87
CA GLU A 264 -10.34 -17.19 -1.47
C GLU A 264 -9.07 -17.46 -0.64
N PRO A 265 -8.37 -16.42 -0.15
CA PRO A 265 -7.16 -16.58 0.65
C PRO A 265 -7.47 -17.27 1.97
N ARG A 266 -6.56 -18.14 2.42
CA ARG A 266 -6.67 -18.74 3.76
C ARG A 266 -6.09 -17.78 4.79
N ASP A 267 -6.82 -17.51 5.87
CA ASP A 267 -6.36 -16.58 6.93
C ASP A 267 -5.04 -17.05 7.56
N ALA A 268 -4.92 -18.35 7.84
CA ALA A 268 -3.70 -18.98 8.36
C ALA A 268 -2.49 -18.93 7.40
N ALA A 269 -2.68 -18.60 6.12
CA ALA A 269 -1.59 -18.43 5.16
C ALA A 269 -1.06 -16.98 5.12
N GLU A 270 -1.71 -16.05 5.82
CA GLU A 270 -1.30 -14.66 5.97
C GLU A 270 -0.90 -14.00 4.62
N ASP A 271 0.21 -13.26 4.58
CA ASP A 271 0.70 -12.58 3.38
C ASP A 271 1.00 -13.54 2.22
N ALA A 272 1.39 -14.79 2.49
CA ALA A 272 1.62 -15.79 1.45
C ALA A 272 0.33 -16.15 0.72
N GLY A 273 -0.79 -16.27 1.46
CA GLY A 273 -2.11 -16.48 0.88
C GLY A 273 -2.57 -15.32 0.01
N TYR A 274 -2.39 -14.08 0.49
CA TYR A 274 -2.72 -12.86 -0.26
C TYR A 274 -1.92 -12.75 -1.57
N HIS A 275 -0.58 -12.89 -1.51
CA HIS A 275 0.28 -12.77 -2.68
C HIS A 275 0.04 -13.88 -3.72
N ALA A 276 -0.23 -15.11 -3.27
CA ALA A 276 -0.65 -16.19 -4.16
C ALA A 276 -1.96 -15.82 -4.87
N GLY A 277 -2.94 -15.31 -4.14
CA GLY A 277 -4.21 -14.85 -4.71
C GLY A 277 -4.04 -13.82 -5.81
N LEU A 278 -3.16 -12.82 -5.65
CA LEU A 278 -2.91 -11.81 -6.68
C LEU A 278 -2.39 -12.42 -8.00
N ARG A 279 -1.51 -13.43 -7.91
CA ARG A 279 -1.01 -14.16 -9.08
C ARG A 279 -2.11 -14.97 -9.75
N TRP A 280 -2.98 -15.58 -8.96
CA TRP A 280 -4.11 -16.34 -9.48
C TRP A 280 -5.19 -15.47 -10.12
N LEU A 281 -5.47 -14.28 -9.59
CA LEU A 281 -6.37 -13.33 -10.24
C LEU A 281 -5.89 -12.93 -11.64
N GLU A 282 -4.59 -12.73 -11.78
CA GLU A 282 -3.96 -12.44 -13.07
C GLU A 282 -4.07 -13.63 -14.05
N ARG A 283 -3.88 -14.87 -13.58
CA ARG A 283 -4.10 -16.07 -14.41
C ARG A 283 -5.56 -16.23 -14.81
N LEU A 284 -6.50 -15.98 -13.91
CA LEU A 284 -7.94 -15.99 -14.18
C LEU A 284 -8.33 -14.94 -15.23
N ARG A 285 -7.72 -13.75 -15.19
CA ARG A 285 -7.93 -12.72 -16.22
C ARG A 285 -7.53 -13.22 -17.60
N ARG A 286 -6.34 -13.81 -17.74
CA ARG A 286 -5.86 -14.38 -19.02
C ARG A 286 -6.75 -15.52 -19.53
N ALA A 287 -7.23 -16.36 -18.62
CA ALA A 287 -8.17 -17.43 -18.97
C ALA A 287 -9.50 -16.88 -19.51
N LYS A 288 -10.03 -15.82 -18.88
CA LYS A 288 -11.23 -15.12 -19.35
C LYS A 288 -11.02 -14.46 -20.71
N GLU A 289 -9.90 -13.78 -20.92
CA GLU A 289 -9.51 -13.18 -22.20
C GLU A 289 -9.38 -14.23 -23.31
N SER A 290 -8.96 -15.45 -22.95
CA SER A 290 -8.88 -16.60 -23.85
C SER A 290 -10.24 -17.28 -24.08
N GLY A 291 -11.32 -16.78 -23.47
CA GLY A 291 -12.69 -17.28 -23.64
C GLY A 291 -13.02 -18.55 -22.87
N LEU A 292 -12.20 -18.94 -21.89
CA LEU A 292 -12.43 -20.16 -21.10
C LEU A 292 -13.60 -19.98 -20.13
N ALA A 293 -14.36 -21.04 -19.89
CA ALA A 293 -15.30 -21.09 -18.77
C ALA A 293 -14.55 -21.17 -17.42
N PRO A 294 -15.15 -20.71 -16.31
CA PRO A 294 -14.56 -20.80 -14.97
C PRO A 294 -13.97 -22.17 -14.61
N SER A 295 -14.73 -23.26 -14.76
CA SER A 295 -14.27 -24.62 -14.43
C SER A 295 -13.15 -25.12 -15.35
N GLN A 296 -13.18 -24.70 -16.62
CA GLN A 296 -12.14 -25.01 -17.60
C GLN A 296 -10.80 -24.34 -17.22
N ALA A 297 -10.85 -23.10 -16.72
CA ALA A 297 -9.68 -22.40 -16.23
C ALA A 297 -9.02 -23.17 -15.07
N LEU A 298 -9.79 -23.65 -14.09
CA LEU A 298 -9.25 -24.48 -12.99
C LEU A 298 -8.57 -25.74 -13.51
N THR A 299 -9.15 -26.37 -14.53
CA THR A 299 -8.59 -27.57 -15.15
C THR A 299 -7.27 -27.30 -15.86
N GLU A 300 -7.15 -26.16 -16.53
CA GLU A 300 -5.92 -25.73 -17.20
C GLU A 300 -4.81 -25.41 -16.21
N PHE A 301 -5.14 -24.67 -15.14
CA PHE A 301 -4.19 -24.28 -14.10
C PHE A 301 -3.53 -25.47 -13.39
N ALA A 302 -4.24 -26.57 -13.22
CA ALA A 302 -3.67 -27.77 -12.61
C ALA A 302 -2.65 -28.51 -13.50
N ARG A 303 -2.58 -28.16 -14.79
CA ARG A 303 -1.57 -28.69 -15.73
C ARG A 303 -0.32 -27.82 -15.77
N GLU A 304 -0.39 -26.60 -15.25
CA GLU A 304 0.74 -25.69 -15.18
C GLU A 304 1.74 -26.16 -14.11
N PRO A 305 3.04 -25.87 -14.30
CA PRO A 305 4.04 -26.13 -13.28
C PRO A 305 3.74 -25.31 -12.01
N ALA A 306 4.18 -25.85 -10.87
CA ALA A 306 4.08 -25.14 -9.60
C ALA A 306 4.78 -23.79 -9.68
N ASP A 307 4.10 -22.77 -9.17
CA ASP A 307 4.65 -21.43 -9.02
C ASP A 307 5.30 -21.32 -7.63
N PRO A 308 6.58 -20.92 -7.53
CA PRO A 308 7.24 -20.79 -6.23
C PRO A 308 6.53 -19.84 -5.27
N GLN A 309 5.78 -18.86 -5.79
CA GLN A 309 5.05 -17.87 -5.00
C GLN A 309 3.55 -18.15 -4.94
N ALA A 310 2.93 -18.58 -6.05
CA ALA A 310 1.50 -18.83 -6.12
C ALA A 310 1.09 -20.25 -5.72
N GLY A 311 2.06 -21.15 -5.50
CA GLY A 311 1.82 -22.55 -5.22
C GLY A 311 1.32 -23.31 -6.46
N ARG A 312 0.64 -24.42 -6.20
CA ARG A 312 0.03 -25.27 -7.23
C ARG A 312 -1.37 -25.71 -6.86
N VAL A 313 -2.10 -26.07 -7.90
CA VAL A 313 -3.46 -26.61 -7.82
C VAL A 313 -3.36 -28.10 -8.12
N ASP A 314 -4.06 -28.92 -7.33
CA ASP A 314 -4.21 -30.35 -7.61
C ASP A 314 -5.69 -30.70 -7.76
N LEU A 315 -6.12 -31.02 -8.99
CA LEU A 315 -7.51 -31.40 -9.27
C LEU A 315 -7.93 -32.68 -8.54
N ALA A 316 -7.00 -33.53 -8.09
CA ALA A 316 -7.37 -34.67 -7.25
C ALA A 316 -7.97 -34.22 -5.90
N SER A 317 -7.68 -32.98 -5.48
CA SER A 317 -8.21 -32.35 -4.28
C SER A 317 -9.42 -31.42 -4.56
N HIS A 318 -10.01 -31.52 -5.76
CA HIS A 318 -11.23 -30.79 -6.11
C HIS A 318 -12.40 -31.17 -5.20
N ALA A 319 -13.16 -30.17 -4.76
CA ALA A 319 -14.36 -30.34 -3.97
C ALA A 319 -15.42 -29.30 -4.36
N THR A 320 -16.66 -29.51 -3.92
CA THR A 320 -17.75 -28.54 -4.07
C THR A 320 -18.16 -27.98 -2.72
N ALA A 321 -18.63 -26.74 -2.72
CA ALA A 321 -19.26 -26.10 -1.57
C ALA A 321 -20.65 -25.59 -1.97
N PRO A 322 -21.68 -25.80 -1.13
CA PRO A 322 -23.07 -25.49 -1.48
C PRO A 322 -23.32 -23.99 -1.71
N ALA A 323 -22.46 -23.12 -1.17
CA ALA A 323 -22.44 -21.70 -1.44
C ALA A 323 -21.03 -21.13 -1.23
N LEU A 324 -20.72 -20.00 -1.89
CA LEU A 324 -19.45 -19.29 -1.72
C LEU A 324 -19.17 -18.88 -0.26
N ALA A 325 -20.22 -18.57 0.51
CA ALA A 325 -20.09 -18.27 1.93
C ALA A 325 -19.50 -19.44 2.74
N THR A 326 -19.83 -20.69 2.38
CA THR A 326 -19.28 -21.88 3.04
C THR A 326 -17.78 -22.05 2.76
N LEU A 327 -17.33 -21.70 1.55
CA LEU A 327 -15.91 -21.70 1.23
C LEU A 327 -15.14 -20.62 2.02
N ARG A 328 -15.74 -19.43 2.18
CA ARG A 328 -15.17 -18.35 3.02
C ARG A 328 -15.02 -18.76 4.47
N GLU A 329 -16.04 -19.39 5.03
CA GLU A 329 -15.95 -19.94 6.39
C GLU A 329 -14.87 -21.01 6.51
N LEU A 330 -14.67 -21.85 5.48
CA LEU A 330 -13.58 -22.82 5.46
C LEU A 330 -12.20 -22.14 5.39
N ALA A 331 -12.08 -21.06 4.61
CA ALA A 331 -10.85 -20.31 4.46
C ALA A 331 -10.45 -19.52 5.72
N GLY A 332 -11.44 -19.06 6.49
CA GLY A 332 -11.25 -18.36 7.75
C GLY A 332 -11.01 -19.25 8.98
N ARG A 333 -11.01 -20.58 8.82
CA ARG A 333 -10.69 -21.48 9.94
C ARG A 333 -9.19 -21.54 10.19
N GLU A 334 -8.79 -21.13 11.40
CA GLU A 334 -7.52 -21.52 12.00
C GLU A 334 -7.61 -23.03 12.34
N ASN A 335 -6.67 -23.84 11.82
CA ASN A 335 -6.51 -25.23 12.24
C ASN A 335 -5.50 -25.28 13.38
#